data_AF-A0AAU6X126-F1
#
_entry.id   AF-A0AAU6X126-F1
#
_cell.length_a   1.000
_cell.length_b   1.000
_cell.length_c   1.000
_cell.angle_alpha   90.00
_cell.angle_beta   90.00
_cell.angle_gamma   90.00
#
_symmetry.space_group_name_H-M   'P 1'
#
loop_
_entity.id
_entity.type
_entity.pdbx_description
1 polymer ?
#
loop_
_entity_poly.entity_id
_entity_poly.type
_entity_poly.pdbx_seq_one_letter_code
_entity_poly.pdbx_strand_id
1 'polypeptide(L)'
;MLTFNVNQYTITVKDAISRDLDNLSGFDVVYINDDGYKPTSMQAIHLHSDGVLLKSIVLGANGGGTGVYANTALLDGDRLVTCCSDSVFCLCATSLELLWKTKADWATCFAIYKYKQDYIIHGEVELSRLDRSGNIVWQQSGADIFVTPHGDSNLLLLEDSIVAIDFEFSKYVFDYDGNTISYTRAH
;
A
#
# COMPACT_ATOMS: atom_id res chain seq x y z
N MET A 1 -5.49 9.14 9.11
CA MET A 1 -6.83 8.81 8.58
C MET A 1 -6.99 9.44 7.21
N LEU A 2 -7.41 8.65 6.23
CA LEU A 2 -7.76 9.07 4.87
C LEU A 2 -9.27 8.98 4.68
N THR A 3 -9.82 9.84 3.83
CA THR A 3 -11.23 9.84 3.44
C THR A 3 -11.34 9.95 1.92
N PHE A 4 -12.12 9.06 1.33
CA PHE A 4 -12.40 9.03 -0.11
C PHE A 4 -13.91 9.12 -0.34
N ASN A 5 -14.31 9.75 -1.45
CA ASN A 5 -15.71 9.85 -1.85
C ASN A 5 -15.89 9.23 -3.23
N VAL A 6 -16.90 8.38 -3.40
CA VAL A 6 -17.28 7.75 -4.67
C VAL A 6 -18.80 7.65 -4.76
N ASN A 7 -19.41 8.35 -5.70
CA ASN A 7 -20.87 8.51 -5.79
C ASN A 7 -21.46 9.00 -4.46
N GLN A 8 -22.45 8.31 -3.89
CA GLN A 8 -23.01 8.63 -2.57
C GLN A 8 -22.20 8.06 -1.39
N TYR A 9 -21.10 7.35 -1.67
CA TYR A 9 -20.34 6.64 -0.65
C TYR A 9 -19.16 7.45 -0.14
N THR A 10 -18.92 7.37 1.17
CA THR A 10 -17.72 7.87 1.83
C THR A 10 -16.98 6.70 2.47
N ILE A 11 -15.71 6.55 2.11
CA ILE A 11 -14.82 5.52 2.64
C ILE A 11 -13.81 6.20 3.57
N THR A 12 -13.67 5.71 4.79
CA THR A 12 -12.59 6.14 5.70
C THR A 12 -11.61 5.00 5.93
N VAL A 13 -10.32 5.32 5.91
CA VAL A 13 -9.22 4.39 6.23
C VAL A 13 -8.44 4.98 7.39
N LYS A 14 -8.22 4.21 8.45
CA LYS A 14 -7.45 4.63 9.63
C LYS A 14 -6.65 3.47 10.20
N ASP A 15 -5.57 3.78 10.90
CA ASP A 15 -4.86 2.80 11.72
C ASP A 15 -5.84 2.17 12.71
N ALA A 16 -5.83 0.85 12.81
CA ALA A 16 -6.57 0.14 13.84
C ALA A 16 -5.78 0.20 15.16
N ILE A 17 -6.46 0.51 16.26
CA ILE A 17 -5.83 0.61 17.58
C ILE A 17 -5.97 -0.69 18.38
N SER A 18 -5.24 -0.81 19.49
CA SER A 18 -5.30 -1.99 20.39
C SER A 18 -6.73 -2.37 20.82
N ARG A 19 -7.61 -1.38 20.97
CA ARG A 19 -9.03 -1.62 21.27
C ARG A 19 -9.79 -2.28 20.12
N ASP A 20 -9.46 -1.94 18.87
CA ASP A 20 -10.07 -2.56 17.69
C ASP A 20 -9.64 -4.03 17.59
N LEU A 21 -8.39 -4.30 17.96
CA LEU A 21 -7.78 -5.63 18.05
C LEU A 21 -8.44 -6.55 19.09
N ASP A 22 -8.82 -6.01 20.24
CA ASP A 22 -9.48 -6.78 21.31
C ASP A 22 -10.97 -7.04 21.00
N ASN A 23 -11.53 -6.37 19.99
CA ASN A 23 -12.92 -6.49 19.59
C ASN A 23 -13.08 -6.64 18.07
N LEU A 24 -12.34 -7.58 17.46
CA LEU A 24 -12.48 -7.90 16.04
C LEU A 24 -13.91 -8.30 15.66
N SER A 25 -14.70 -8.82 16.61
CA SER A 25 -16.13 -9.10 16.43
C SER A 25 -17.00 -7.87 16.16
N GLY A 26 -16.47 -6.66 16.37
CA GLY A 26 -17.15 -5.41 16.04
C GLY A 26 -17.10 -5.04 14.55
N PHE A 27 -16.29 -5.74 13.75
CA PHE A 27 -16.21 -5.55 12.31
C PHE A 27 -17.05 -6.58 11.56
N ASP A 28 -17.62 -6.18 10.44
CA ASP A 28 -18.41 -7.10 9.60
C ASP A 28 -17.52 -8.15 8.93
N VAL A 29 -16.28 -7.78 8.57
CA VAL A 29 -15.30 -8.67 7.94
C VAL A 29 -13.89 -8.39 8.44
N VAL A 30 -13.11 -9.46 8.63
CA VAL A 30 -11.71 -9.42 9.04
C VAL A 30 -10.85 -10.09 7.96
N TYR A 31 -9.95 -9.33 7.33
CA TYR A 31 -9.00 -9.83 6.34
C TYR A 31 -7.58 -9.79 6.92
N ILE A 32 -7.18 -10.86 7.60
CA ILE A 32 -5.86 -11.03 8.20
C ILE A 32 -5.16 -12.28 7.66
N ASN A 33 -3.85 -12.39 7.84
CA ASN A 33 -3.11 -13.62 7.53
C ASN A 33 -3.58 -14.79 8.39
N ASP A 34 -3.74 -15.96 7.79
CA ASP A 34 -4.05 -17.22 8.49
C ASP A 34 -2.76 -17.99 8.80
N ASP A 35 -1.82 -17.32 9.46
CA ASP A 35 -0.54 -17.90 9.89
C ASP A 35 -0.42 -18.02 11.42
N GLY A 36 -1.49 -17.69 12.14
CA GLY A 36 -1.56 -17.77 13.61
C GLY A 36 -0.84 -16.64 14.34
N TYR A 37 -0.25 -15.68 13.62
CA TYR A 37 0.41 -14.52 14.22
C TYR A 37 -0.51 -13.29 14.23
N LYS A 38 -0.30 -12.42 15.22
CA LYS A 38 -0.95 -11.10 15.22
C LYS A 38 -0.32 -10.24 14.11
N PRO A 39 -1.14 -9.58 13.27
CA PRO A 39 -0.63 -8.65 12.27
C PRO A 39 0.28 -7.57 12.86
N THR A 40 1.35 -7.22 12.16
CA THR A 40 2.23 -6.09 12.54
C THR A 40 1.49 -4.77 12.39
N SER A 41 0.72 -4.61 11.31
CA SER A 41 -0.13 -3.45 11.08
C SER A 41 -1.55 -3.89 10.77
N MET A 42 -2.51 -3.06 11.18
CA MET A 42 -3.90 -3.21 10.79
C MET A 42 -4.53 -1.86 10.47
N GLN A 43 -5.52 -1.91 9.60
CA GLN A 43 -6.27 -0.74 9.16
C GLN A 43 -7.75 -1.04 9.27
N ALA A 44 -8.48 -0.13 9.92
CA ALA A 44 -9.93 -0.16 9.96
C ALA A 44 -10.49 0.66 8.80
N ILE A 45 -11.39 0.07 8.02
CA ILE A 45 -12.01 0.70 6.86
C ILE A 45 -13.53 0.71 7.02
N HIS A 46 -14.14 1.89 6.87
CA HIS A 46 -15.57 2.05 7.01
C HIS A 46 -16.17 2.66 5.75
N LEU A 47 -17.23 2.04 5.25
CA LEU A 47 -18.05 2.50 4.15
C LEU A 47 -19.33 3.11 4.69
N HIS A 48 -19.59 4.35 4.33
CA HIS A 48 -20.81 5.07 4.67
C HIS A 48 -21.57 5.44 3.39
N SER A 49 -22.89 5.56 3.49
CA SER A 49 -23.74 6.21 2.48
C SER A 49 -24.59 7.24 3.20
N ASP A 50 -24.55 8.49 2.75
CA ASP A 50 -25.31 9.60 3.35
C ASP A 50 -25.15 9.71 4.89
N GLY A 51 -23.94 9.43 5.38
CA GLY A 51 -23.59 9.46 6.81
C GLY A 51 -23.96 8.21 7.61
N VAL A 52 -24.63 7.22 7.00
CA VAL A 52 -24.97 5.94 7.63
C VAL A 52 -23.85 4.92 7.37
N LEU A 53 -23.32 4.29 8.42
CA LEU A 53 -22.36 3.19 8.29
C LEU A 53 -23.04 1.98 7.65
N LEU A 54 -22.54 1.56 6.48
CA LEU A 54 -23.03 0.40 5.75
C LEU A 54 -22.19 -0.85 6.00
N LYS A 55 -20.87 -0.68 6.09
CA LYS A 55 -19.94 -1.79 6.28
C LYS A 55 -18.66 -1.31 6.95
N SER A 56 -18.13 -2.15 7.81
CA SER A 56 -16.87 -1.97 8.52
C SER A 56 -16.02 -3.22 8.32
N ILE A 57 -14.76 -3.03 7.95
CA ILE A 57 -13.80 -4.13 7.83
C ILE A 57 -12.50 -3.76 8.54
N VAL A 58 -11.70 -4.77 8.83
CA VAL A 58 -10.31 -4.60 9.24
C VAL A 58 -9.40 -5.42 8.33
N LEU A 59 -8.32 -4.79 7.89
CA LEU A 59 -7.23 -5.43 7.16
C LEU A 59 -6.06 -5.63 8.12
N GLY A 60 -5.31 -6.71 7.96
CA GLY A 60 -4.04 -6.91 8.63
C GLY A 60 -3.08 -7.81 7.85
N ALA A 61 -1.79 -7.51 7.98
CA ALA A 61 -0.72 -8.31 7.42
C ALA A 61 0.53 -8.26 8.31
N ASN A 62 1.53 -9.05 7.92
CA ASN A 62 2.80 -9.20 8.63
C ASN A 62 3.92 -8.49 7.86
N GLY A 63 5.12 -8.46 8.44
CA GLY A 63 6.24 -7.65 7.94
C GLY A 63 6.47 -6.45 8.85
N GLY A 64 6.83 -5.30 8.30
CA GLY A 64 7.03 -4.06 9.04
C GLY A 64 5.75 -3.24 9.22
N GLY A 65 5.92 -2.05 9.79
CA GLY A 65 4.84 -1.14 10.17
C GLY A 65 4.41 -0.24 9.02
N THR A 66 3.13 -0.29 8.63
CA THR A 66 2.53 0.67 7.69
C THR A 66 1.47 1.50 8.41
N GLY A 67 1.75 2.78 8.64
CA GLY A 67 0.76 3.73 9.12
C GLY A 67 -0.16 4.24 8.00
N VAL A 68 -1.30 4.85 8.35
CA VAL A 68 -2.23 5.45 7.37
C VAL A 68 -1.96 6.94 7.16
N TYR A 69 -1.26 7.24 6.07
CA TYR A 69 -0.93 8.60 5.61
C TYR A 69 -1.14 8.76 4.09
N ALA A 70 -0.79 9.93 3.54
CA ALA A 70 -0.94 10.18 2.11
C ALA A 70 -0.23 9.10 1.26
N ASN A 71 -0.87 8.63 0.20
CA ASN A 71 -0.40 7.55 -0.69
C ASN A 71 -0.34 6.13 -0.08
N THR A 72 -0.61 5.92 1.22
CA THR A 72 -0.79 4.55 1.74
C THR A 72 -2.00 3.87 1.10
N ALA A 73 -3.03 4.65 0.76
CA ALA A 73 -4.20 4.18 0.03
C ALA A 73 -4.55 5.11 -1.13
N LEU A 74 -5.16 4.53 -2.16
CA LEU A 74 -5.59 5.17 -3.39
C LEU A 74 -7.01 4.72 -3.73
N LEU A 75 -7.87 5.68 -4.11
CA LEU A 75 -9.13 5.37 -4.79
C LEU A 75 -8.91 5.47 -6.30
N ASP A 76 -9.08 4.35 -7.00
CA ASP A 76 -8.96 4.22 -8.44
C ASP A 76 -10.28 3.73 -9.05
N GLY A 77 -11.16 4.69 -9.37
CA GLY A 77 -12.50 4.39 -9.89
C GLY A 77 -13.34 3.63 -8.85
N ASP A 78 -13.63 2.37 -9.14
CA ASP A 78 -14.41 1.46 -8.30
C ASP A 78 -13.53 0.64 -7.32
N ARG A 79 -12.24 0.96 -7.20
CA ARG A 79 -11.28 0.21 -6.38
C ARG A 79 -10.64 1.07 -5.32
N LEU A 80 -10.65 0.59 -4.09
CA LEU A 80 -9.78 1.09 -3.03
C LEU A 80 -8.56 0.17 -2.95
N VAL A 81 -7.37 0.71 -3.18
CA VAL A 81 -6.10 -0.02 -3.07
C VAL A 81 -5.34 0.53 -1.87
N THR A 82 -4.84 -0.32 -0.97
CA THR A 82 -4.15 0.13 0.25
C THR A 82 -2.99 -0.78 0.64
N CYS A 83 -1.87 -0.18 1.06
CA CYS A 83 -0.74 -0.87 1.67
C CYS A 83 -1.05 -1.20 3.12
N CYS A 84 -0.69 -2.39 3.59
CA CYS A 84 -0.73 -2.77 4.99
C CYS A 84 0.38 -3.80 5.23
N SER A 85 1.39 -3.40 5.99
CA SER A 85 2.66 -4.13 6.17
C SER A 85 3.27 -4.55 4.84
N ASP A 86 3.69 -5.80 4.66
CA ASP A 86 4.33 -6.31 3.43
C ASP A 86 3.38 -6.46 2.22
N SER A 87 2.10 -6.15 2.40
CA SER A 87 1.03 -6.50 1.49
C SER A 87 0.25 -5.29 0.96
N VAL A 88 -0.28 -5.43 -0.24
CA VAL A 88 -1.23 -4.51 -0.88
C VAL A 88 -2.58 -5.22 -1.02
N PHE A 89 -3.63 -4.55 -0.59
CA PHE A 89 -5.01 -5.02 -0.67
C PHE A 89 -5.78 -4.19 -1.69
N CYS A 90 -6.61 -4.84 -2.50
CA CYS A 90 -7.57 -4.16 -3.36
C CYS A 90 -8.98 -4.58 -3.00
N LEU A 91 -9.83 -3.59 -2.73
CA LEU A 91 -11.20 -3.74 -2.33
C LEU A 91 -12.12 -3.10 -3.37
N CYS A 92 -13.30 -3.65 -3.58
CA CYS A 92 -14.38 -2.94 -4.26
C CYS A 92 -14.77 -1.71 -3.42
N ALA A 93 -14.71 -0.52 -4.00
CA ALA A 93 -14.94 0.73 -3.27
C ALA A 93 -16.38 0.85 -2.74
N THR A 94 -17.35 0.23 -3.40
CA THR A 94 -18.78 0.32 -3.03
C THR A 94 -19.28 -0.84 -2.18
N SER A 95 -18.50 -1.91 -2.00
CA SER A 95 -18.88 -3.07 -1.17
C SER A 95 -17.84 -3.47 -0.13
N LEU A 96 -16.62 -2.91 -0.18
CA LEU A 96 -15.44 -3.32 0.58
C LEU A 96 -15.14 -4.83 0.50
N GLU A 97 -15.57 -5.50 -0.56
CA GLU A 97 -15.19 -6.89 -0.82
C GLU A 97 -13.75 -6.96 -1.32
N LEU A 98 -12.97 -7.89 -0.77
CA LEU A 98 -11.62 -8.16 -1.22
C LEU A 98 -11.61 -8.70 -2.65
N LEU A 99 -11.00 -7.93 -3.56
CA LEU A 99 -10.79 -8.33 -4.94
C LEU A 99 -9.49 -9.13 -5.08
N TRP A 100 -8.43 -8.66 -4.44
CA TRP A 100 -7.15 -9.36 -4.37
C TRP A 100 -6.28 -8.82 -3.23
N LYS A 101 -5.29 -9.65 -2.85
CA LYS A 101 -4.22 -9.31 -1.92
C LYS A 101 -2.90 -9.82 -2.50
N THR A 102 -1.87 -8.99 -2.47
CA THR A 102 -0.54 -9.32 -2.96
C THR A 102 0.51 -8.90 -1.97
N LYS A 103 1.41 -9.81 -1.57
CA LYS A 103 2.65 -9.43 -0.88
C LYS A 103 3.58 -8.79 -1.89
N ALA A 104 3.75 -7.46 -1.82
CA ALA A 104 4.41 -6.66 -2.86
C ALA A 104 5.80 -6.15 -2.44
N ASP A 105 6.17 -6.35 -1.19
CA ASP A 105 7.53 -6.15 -0.66
C ASP A 105 7.79 -7.27 0.35
N TRP A 106 9.03 -7.63 0.62
CA TRP A 106 9.30 -8.67 1.63
C TRP A 106 9.18 -8.18 3.07
N ALA A 107 9.41 -6.87 3.29
CA ALA A 107 9.43 -6.18 4.57
C ALA A 107 8.20 -5.29 4.76
N THR A 108 8.08 -4.19 4.03
CA THR A 108 7.01 -3.19 4.22
C THR A 108 6.64 -2.49 2.92
N CYS A 109 5.35 -2.32 2.66
CA CYS A 109 4.82 -1.43 1.62
C CYS A 109 4.46 -0.08 2.22
N PHE A 110 4.99 1.00 1.65
CA PHE A 110 4.82 2.37 2.15
C PHE A 110 3.78 3.16 1.37
N ALA A 111 3.86 3.13 0.04
CA ALA A 111 3.02 3.99 -0.80
C ALA A 111 2.61 3.31 -2.12
N ILE A 112 1.49 3.78 -2.65
CA ILE A 112 0.89 3.35 -3.91
C ILE A 112 0.81 4.55 -4.84
N TYR A 113 1.28 4.37 -6.07
CA TYR A 113 1.15 5.35 -7.13
C TYR A 113 0.44 4.71 -8.32
N LYS A 114 -0.55 5.41 -8.86
CA LYS A 114 -1.22 4.95 -10.09
C LYS A 114 -0.29 5.12 -11.28
N TYR A 115 -0.15 4.08 -12.09
CA TYR A 115 0.56 4.12 -13.36
C TYR A 115 -0.30 3.51 -14.46
N LYS A 116 -0.92 4.36 -15.30
CA LYS A 116 -1.91 3.93 -16.29
C LYS A 116 -3.05 3.13 -15.62
N GLN A 117 -3.12 1.83 -15.87
CA GLN A 117 -4.09 0.89 -15.28
C GLN A 117 -3.49 0.02 -14.15
N ASP A 118 -2.19 0.17 -13.93
CA ASP A 118 -1.38 -0.59 -12.98
C ASP A 118 -1.03 0.28 -11.76
N TYR A 119 -0.31 -0.30 -10.82
CA TYR A 119 0.12 0.34 -9.59
C TYR A 119 1.63 0.18 -9.42
N ILE A 120 2.32 1.28 -9.08
CA ILE A 120 3.69 1.25 -8.58
C ILE A 120 3.62 1.28 -7.06
N ILE A 121 4.22 0.27 -6.44
CA ILE A 121 4.30 0.12 -4.99
C ILE A 121 5.70 0.49 -4.58
N HIS A 122 5.78 1.44 -3.66
CA HIS A 122 7.00 1.77 -2.95
C HIS A 122 7.11 0.86 -1.73
N GLY A 123 7.92 -0.19 -1.83
CA GLY A 123 8.31 -1.02 -0.71
C GLY A 123 9.59 -0.55 -0.04
N GLU A 124 9.88 -1.11 1.14
CA GLU A 124 11.09 -0.86 1.88
C GLU A 124 12.32 -1.41 1.19
N VAL A 125 12.20 -2.56 0.54
CA VAL A 125 13.34 -3.23 -0.11
C VAL A 125 13.17 -3.23 -1.62
N GLU A 126 11.93 -3.24 -2.10
CA GLU A 126 11.61 -3.39 -3.50
C GLU A 126 10.65 -2.30 -3.99
N LEU A 127 10.88 -1.83 -5.21
CA LEU A 127 9.82 -1.23 -6.01
C LEU A 127 9.12 -2.33 -6.79
N SER A 128 7.80 -2.32 -6.78
CA SER A 128 7.00 -3.34 -7.44
C SER A 128 5.97 -2.71 -8.36
N ARG A 129 5.82 -3.23 -9.58
CA ARG A 129 4.68 -2.90 -10.44
C ARG A 129 3.65 -4.02 -10.35
N LEU A 130 2.45 -3.69 -9.90
CA LEU A 130 1.31 -4.60 -9.89
C LEU A 130 0.37 -4.25 -11.03
N ASP A 131 -0.10 -5.25 -11.78
CA ASP A 131 -1.19 -5.06 -12.73
C ASP A 131 -2.53 -4.83 -11.99
N ARG A 132 -3.58 -4.49 -12.74
CA ARG A 132 -4.92 -4.23 -12.17
C ARG A 132 -5.53 -5.44 -11.42
N SER A 133 -5.06 -6.64 -11.73
CA SER A 133 -5.48 -7.90 -11.10
C SER A 133 -4.64 -8.26 -9.87
N GLY A 134 -3.65 -7.42 -9.51
CA GLY A 134 -2.75 -7.61 -8.38
C GLY A 134 -1.56 -8.51 -8.68
N ASN A 135 -1.34 -8.92 -9.94
CA ASN A 135 -0.16 -9.71 -10.28
C ASN A 135 1.08 -8.82 -10.31
N ILE A 136 2.19 -9.32 -9.79
CA ILE A 136 3.49 -8.67 -9.90
C ILE A 136 3.94 -8.76 -11.37
N VAL A 137 4.07 -7.60 -12.01
CA VAL A 137 4.62 -7.47 -13.37
C VAL A 137 6.15 -7.49 -13.32
N TRP A 138 6.73 -6.73 -12.39
CA TRP A 138 8.16 -6.73 -12.09
C TRP A 138 8.41 -6.23 -10.67
N GLN A 139 9.59 -6.56 -10.13
CA GLN A 139 10.12 -5.99 -8.89
C GLN A 139 11.59 -5.63 -9.10
N GLN A 140 12.04 -4.56 -8.45
CA GLN A 140 13.42 -4.13 -8.44
C GLN A 140 13.87 -3.73 -7.04
N SER A 141 15.05 -4.19 -6.65
CA SER A 141 15.68 -3.86 -5.36
C SER A 141 16.88 -2.95 -5.56
N GLY A 142 17.27 -2.26 -4.48
CA GLY A 142 18.54 -1.56 -4.39
C GLY A 142 19.66 -2.43 -3.81
N ALA A 143 20.84 -1.86 -3.68
CA ALA A 143 21.91 -2.39 -2.84
C ALA A 143 21.57 -2.27 -1.34
N ASP A 144 20.67 -1.36 -0.99
CA ASP A 144 20.10 -1.16 0.34
C ASP A 144 18.60 -0.81 0.23
N ILE A 145 17.94 -0.61 1.37
CA ILE A 145 16.50 -0.31 1.47
C ILE A 145 16.15 1.07 0.91
N PHE A 146 15.01 1.17 0.23
CA PHE A 146 14.44 2.41 -0.30
C PHE A 146 13.73 3.20 0.80
N VAL A 147 14.51 3.68 1.77
CA VAL A 147 14.16 4.71 2.74
C VAL A 147 15.39 5.60 2.97
N THR A 148 15.22 6.86 3.32
CA THR A 148 16.35 7.73 3.70
C THR A 148 16.37 7.94 5.22
N PRO A 149 17.56 8.08 5.85
CA PRO A 149 17.67 8.27 7.30
C PRO A 149 16.92 9.51 7.84
N HIS A 150 16.67 10.50 6.98
CA HIS A 150 16.01 11.76 7.33
C HIS A 150 14.52 11.79 7.00
N GLY A 151 13.98 10.74 6.35
CA GLY A 151 12.60 10.70 5.89
C GLY A 151 12.31 11.65 4.72
N ASP A 152 13.35 12.06 3.99
CA ASP A 152 13.23 12.84 2.76
C ASP A 152 12.57 12.02 1.64
N SER A 153 11.98 12.73 0.68
CA SER A 153 11.38 12.13 -0.52
C SER A 153 12.42 11.28 -1.25
N ASN A 154 12.23 9.97 -1.22
CA ASN A 154 13.19 8.98 -1.70
C ASN A 154 12.67 8.18 -2.91
N LEU A 155 11.49 8.53 -3.39
CA LEU A 155 10.91 8.03 -4.63
C LEU A 155 10.30 9.19 -5.42
N LEU A 156 10.60 9.27 -6.71
CA LEU A 156 10.03 10.25 -7.62
C LEU A 156 9.63 9.57 -8.92
N LEU A 157 8.36 9.68 -9.28
CA LEU A 157 7.83 9.24 -10.56
C LEU A 157 7.88 10.41 -11.55
N LEU A 158 8.67 10.24 -12.61
CA LEU A 158 8.80 11.16 -13.74
C LEU A 158 8.01 10.64 -14.94
N GLU A 159 7.94 11.41 -16.03
CA GLU A 159 7.20 10.99 -17.23
C GLU A 159 7.66 9.64 -17.80
N ASP A 160 8.98 9.44 -17.89
CA ASP A 160 9.59 8.26 -18.51
C ASP A 160 10.36 7.34 -17.55
N SER A 161 10.41 7.69 -16.26
CA SER A 161 11.27 6.96 -15.31
C SER A 161 10.81 7.08 -13.86
N ILE A 162 11.34 6.17 -13.05
CA ILE A 162 11.19 6.15 -11.60
C ILE A 162 12.58 6.36 -10.99
N VAL A 163 12.72 7.37 -10.14
CA VAL A 163 13.96 7.63 -9.39
C VAL A 163 13.76 7.16 -7.96
N ALA A 164 14.62 6.26 -7.50
CA ALA A 164 14.67 5.80 -6.12
C ALA A 164 16.02 6.13 -5.47
N ILE A 165 15.99 6.40 -4.17
CA ILE A 165 17.17 6.65 -3.35
C ILE A 165 17.14 5.66 -2.19
N ASP A 166 18.25 4.94 -2.00
CA ASP A 166 18.41 4.01 -0.88
C ASP A 166 18.94 4.69 0.39
N PHE A 167 19.06 3.91 1.46
CA PHE A 167 19.52 4.37 2.77
C PHE A 167 20.89 5.03 2.76
N GLU A 168 21.77 4.55 1.89
CA GLU A 168 23.13 5.07 1.70
C GLU A 168 23.17 6.23 0.69
N PHE A 169 22.02 6.77 0.27
CA PHE A 169 21.89 7.83 -0.73
C PHE A 169 22.34 7.45 -2.14
N SER A 170 22.48 6.15 -2.44
CA SER A 170 22.70 5.73 -3.82
C SER A 170 21.43 5.92 -4.63
N LYS A 171 21.58 6.38 -5.86
CA LYS A 171 20.48 6.72 -6.76
C LYS A 171 20.28 5.64 -7.81
N TYR A 172 19.02 5.24 -7.98
CA TYR A 172 18.57 4.29 -9.00
C TYR A 172 17.58 4.99 -9.92
N VAL A 173 17.69 4.74 -11.22
CA VAL A 173 16.73 5.21 -12.21
C VAL A 173 16.25 3.99 -12.99
N PHE A 174 14.96 3.71 -12.90
CA PHE A 174 14.30 2.61 -13.60
C PHE A 174 13.35 3.17 -14.67
N ASP A 175 13.16 2.46 -15.77
CA ASP A 175 11.99 2.68 -16.61
C ASP A 175 10.74 2.01 -16.01
N TYR A 176 9.58 2.23 -16.62
CA TYR A 176 8.32 1.64 -16.14
C TYR A 176 8.14 0.16 -16.48
N ASP A 177 9.04 -0.42 -17.27
CA ASP A 177 9.09 -1.86 -17.56
C ASP A 177 10.06 -2.60 -16.62
N GLY A 178 10.66 -1.86 -15.67
CA GLY A 178 11.51 -2.39 -14.62
C GLY A 178 12.98 -2.51 -15.03
N ASN A 179 13.41 -1.94 -16.16
CA ASN A 179 14.81 -1.95 -16.54
C ASN A 179 15.58 -0.82 -15.85
N THR A 180 16.79 -1.12 -15.39
CA THR A 180 17.70 -0.10 -14.85
C THR A 180 18.24 0.77 -15.98
N ILE A 181 17.90 2.06 -15.97
CA ILE A 181 18.46 3.08 -16.85
C ILE A 181 19.83 3.51 -16.34
N SER A 182 19.96 3.77 -15.03
CA SER A 182 21.23 4.16 -14.42
C SER A 182 21.28 3.85 -12.93
N TYR A 183 22.49 3.67 -12.42
CA TYR A 183 22.78 3.54 -11.00
C TYR A 183 24.00 4.40 -10.65
N THR A 184 23.86 5.22 -9.61
CA THR A 184 24.94 6.04 -9.07
C THR A 184 25.10 5.72 -7.59
N ARG A 185 26.18 5.04 -7.23
CA ARG A 185 26.53 4.76 -5.84
C ARG A 185 26.94 6.05 -5.11
N ALA A 186 26.49 6.22 -3.88
CA ALA A 186 27.02 7.26 -3.01
C ALA A 186 28.49 7.00 -2.62
N HIS A 187 29.22 8.06 -2.28
CA HIS A 187 30.65 8.00 -1.95
C HIS A 187 30.91 7.73 -0.47
#